data_AF-A0A6P1BXN4-F1
#
_entry.id   AF-A0A6P1BXN4-F1
#
_cell.length_a   1.000
_cell.length_b   1.000
_cell.length_c   1.000
_cell.angle_alpha   90.00
_cell.angle_beta   90.00
_cell.angle_gamma   90.00
#
_symmetry.space_group_name_H-M   'P 1'
#
loop_
_entity.id
_entity.type
_entity.pdbx_description
1 polymer ?
#
loop_
_entity_poly.entity_id
_entity_poly.type
_entity_poly.pdbx_seq_one_letter_code
_entity_poly.pdbx_strand_id
1 'polypeptide(L)'
;DADFKATIAKFDQLRSLGVRSFYIALDDIEPKFHCDADRQKYPNNGDGKWIADAQADYLNRLETEYVKKNGLPPLQTVPTNFSGSGEDPYKAQFGTRLDKDIRVQWTGEGVFSPSITESSVARAAQSY
;
A
#
# COMPACT_ATOMS: atom_id res chain seq x y z
N ASP A 1 -8.18 -12.41 -9.82
CA ASP A 1 -6.97 -13.22 -10.10
C ASP A 1 -6.17 -12.83 -11.33
N ALA A 2 -6.79 -12.35 -12.42
CA ALA A 2 -6.04 -11.95 -13.61
C ALA A 2 -4.99 -10.86 -13.31
N ASP A 3 -5.36 -9.83 -12.55
CA ASP A 3 -4.45 -8.73 -12.19
C ASP A 3 -3.25 -9.21 -11.36
N PHE A 4 -3.50 -10.06 -10.37
CA PHE A 4 -2.42 -10.67 -9.57
C PHE A 4 -1.43 -11.43 -10.45
N LYS A 5 -1.92 -12.28 -11.36
CA LYS A 5 -1.06 -13.02 -12.30
C LYS A 5 -0.28 -12.08 -13.22
N ALA A 6 -0.90 -10.98 -13.67
CA ALA A 6 -0.22 -9.98 -14.49
C ALA A 6 0.91 -9.27 -13.70
N THR A 7 0.69 -8.93 -12.44
CA THR A 7 1.73 -8.37 -11.56
C THR A 7 2.88 -9.37 -11.38
N ILE A 8 2.59 -10.64 -11.08
CA ILE A 8 3.64 -11.67 -10.94
C ILE A 8 4.44 -11.83 -12.23
N ALA A 9 3.78 -11.92 -13.38
CA ALA A 9 4.46 -12.02 -14.67
C ALA A 9 5.38 -10.81 -14.92
N LYS A 10 4.95 -9.60 -14.54
CA LYS A 10 5.79 -8.40 -14.62
C LYS A 10 6.98 -8.46 -13.66
N PHE A 11 6.78 -8.91 -12.44
CA PHE A 11 7.86 -9.07 -11.48
C PHE A 11 8.89 -10.11 -11.94
N ASP A 12 8.45 -11.24 -12.50
CA ASP A 12 9.34 -12.27 -13.06
C ASP A 12 10.14 -11.73 -14.24
N GLN A 13 9.50 -10.97 -15.15
CA GLN A 13 10.19 -10.26 -16.23
C GLN A 13 11.31 -9.38 -15.67
N LEU A 14 11.04 -8.57 -14.64
CA LEU A 14 12.05 -7.68 -14.04
C LEU A 14 13.13 -8.47 -13.30
N ARG A 15 12.79 -9.59 -12.64
CA ARG A 15 13.78 -10.45 -11.96
C ARG A 15 14.74 -11.10 -12.93
N SER A 16 14.29 -11.44 -14.13
CA SER A 16 15.16 -11.99 -15.19
C SER A 16 16.26 -11.00 -15.59
N LEU A 17 16.04 -9.70 -15.35
CA LEU A 17 17.01 -8.62 -15.57
C LEU A 17 17.83 -8.25 -14.32
N GLY A 18 17.65 -8.98 -13.22
CA GLY A 18 18.40 -8.77 -11.97
C GLY A 18 17.71 -7.92 -10.90
N VAL A 19 16.50 -7.40 -11.15
CA VAL A 19 15.74 -6.64 -10.13
C VAL A 19 15.36 -7.55 -8.95
N ARG A 20 15.47 -7.05 -7.72
CA ARG A 20 15.16 -7.82 -6.49
C ARG A 20 14.22 -7.13 -5.52
N SER A 21 14.10 -5.81 -5.54
CA SER A 21 13.17 -5.06 -4.70
C SER A 21 12.06 -4.45 -5.56
N PHE A 22 10.84 -4.45 -5.02
CA PHE A 22 9.65 -3.99 -5.72
C PHE A 22 8.94 -2.91 -4.91
N TYR A 23 8.31 -2.00 -5.63
CA TYR A 23 7.53 -0.90 -5.10
C TYR A 23 6.19 -0.85 -5.81
N ILE A 24 5.09 -0.82 -5.07
CA ILE A 24 3.73 -0.64 -5.61
C ILE A 24 3.23 0.76 -5.25
N ALA A 25 2.98 1.57 -6.27
CA ALA A 25 2.46 2.92 -6.14
C ALA A 25 0.92 2.90 -6.09
N LEU A 26 0.34 3.46 -5.04
CA LEU A 26 -1.11 3.64 -4.87
C LEU A 26 -1.48 5.12 -4.60
N ASP A 27 -0.55 6.03 -4.86
CA ASP A 27 -0.74 7.48 -4.88
C ASP A 27 -1.42 7.94 -6.18
N ASP A 28 -2.01 9.14 -6.15
CA ASP A 28 -2.62 9.81 -7.31
C ASP A 28 -3.66 9.00 -8.09
N ILE A 29 -4.36 8.10 -7.39
CA ILE A 29 -5.50 7.35 -7.92
C ILE A 29 -6.81 7.88 -7.36
N GLU A 30 -7.87 7.81 -8.17
CA GLU A 30 -9.21 8.10 -7.69
C GLU A 30 -9.67 6.97 -6.74
N PRO A 31 -10.16 7.28 -5.53
CA PRO A 31 -10.57 6.27 -4.55
C PRO A 31 -11.93 5.69 -4.92
N LYS A 32 -11.99 4.95 -6.04
CA LYS A 32 -13.15 4.21 -6.52
C LYS A 32 -12.74 2.89 -7.16
N PHE A 33 -13.61 1.89 -7.04
CA PHE A 33 -13.44 0.66 -7.80
C PHE A 33 -13.98 0.79 -9.22
N HIS A 34 -13.22 0.25 -10.15
CA HIS A 34 -13.55 0.24 -11.58
C HIS A 34 -14.19 -1.09 -12.02
N CYS A 35 -14.25 -2.10 -11.16
CA CYS A 35 -14.87 -3.39 -11.45
C CYS A 35 -15.93 -3.77 -10.40
N ASP A 36 -16.91 -4.58 -10.81
CA ASP A 36 -17.98 -5.05 -9.91
C ASP A 36 -17.47 -6.03 -8.86
N ALA A 37 -16.44 -6.82 -9.18
CA ALA A 37 -15.87 -7.79 -8.25
C ALA A 37 -15.30 -7.10 -6.99
N ASP A 38 -14.56 -6.02 -7.16
CA ASP A 38 -14.02 -5.26 -6.02
C ASP A 38 -15.13 -4.54 -5.25
N ARG A 39 -16.14 -3.97 -5.95
CA ARG A 39 -17.32 -3.37 -5.30
C ARG A 39 -18.08 -4.37 -4.44
N GLN A 40 -18.20 -5.62 -4.88
CA GLN A 40 -18.85 -6.69 -4.13
C GLN A 40 -17.99 -7.17 -2.96
N LYS A 41 -16.68 -7.29 -3.15
CA LYS A 41 -15.75 -7.77 -2.12
C LYS A 41 -15.52 -6.73 -1.02
N TYR A 42 -15.46 -5.45 -1.36
CA TYR A 42 -15.21 -4.35 -0.43
C TYR A 42 -16.31 -3.27 -0.59
N PRO A 43 -17.50 -3.48 0.01
CA PRO A 43 -18.60 -2.53 -0.13
C PRO A 43 -18.23 -1.12 0.37
N ASN A 44 -18.48 -0.11 -0.47
CA ASN A 44 -18.24 1.28 -0.10
C ASN A 44 -19.32 1.77 0.88
N ASN A 45 -18.91 2.10 2.09
CA ASN A 45 -19.72 2.63 3.19
C ASN A 45 -19.45 4.12 3.49
N GLY A 46 -18.63 4.79 2.67
CA GLY A 46 -18.31 6.21 2.78
C GLY A 46 -17.20 6.58 3.76
N ASP A 47 -16.53 5.62 4.42
CA ASP A 47 -15.51 5.91 5.44
C ASP A 47 -14.05 5.79 4.94
N GLY A 48 -13.83 5.35 3.70
CA GLY A 48 -12.51 5.15 3.09
C GLY A 48 -11.79 3.85 3.49
N LYS A 49 -12.26 3.12 4.52
CA LYS A 49 -11.67 1.86 4.99
C LYS A 49 -11.74 0.76 3.95
N TRP A 50 -12.79 0.75 3.15
CA TRP A 50 -12.99 -0.20 2.06
C TRP A 50 -11.88 -0.14 0.98
N ILE A 51 -11.32 1.05 0.70
CA ILE A 51 -10.13 1.16 -0.17
C ILE A 51 -8.89 0.63 0.55
N ALA A 52 -8.72 0.97 1.83
CA ALA A 52 -7.60 0.48 2.64
C ALA A 52 -7.57 -1.05 2.71
N ASP A 53 -8.73 -1.69 2.93
CA ASP A 53 -8.88 -3.14 2.94
C ASP A 53 -8.48 -3.76 1.61
N ALA A 54 -8.95 -3.19 0.49
CA ALA A 54 -8.63 -3.70 -0.84
C ALA A 54 -7.14 -3.63 -1.16
N GLN A 55 -6.52 -2.50 -0.84
CA GLN A 55 -5.10 -2.27 -1.07
C GLN A 55 -4.23 -3.14 -0.17
N ALA A 56 -4.54 -3.21 1.14
CA ALA A 56 -3.82 -4.05 2.08
C ALA A 56 -3.93 -5.53 1.70
N ASP A 57 -5.12 -6.03 1.34
CA ASP A 57 -5.30 -7.41 0.88
C ASP A 57 -4.41 -7.73 -0.33
N TYR A 58 -4.34 -6.82 -1.30
CA TYR A 58 -3.55 -7.02 -2.51
C TYR A 58 -2.04 -7.02 -2.22
N LEU A 59 -1.58 -6.05 -1.42
CA LEU A 59 -0.18 -5.93 -1.02
C LEU A 59 0.27 -7.11 -0.14
N ASN A 60 -0.54 -7.52 0.83
CA ASN A 60 -0.27 -8.67 1.69
C ASN A 60 -0.18 -9.97 0.88
N ARG A 61 -1.04 -10.11 -0.14
CA ARG A 61 -0.98 -11.24 -1.06
C ARG A 61 0.33 -11.25 -1.85
N LEU A 62 0.77 -10.11 -2.38
CA LEU A 62 2.07 -10.01 -3.08
C LEU A 62 3.24 -10.31 -2.13
N GLU A 63 3.22 -9.76 -0.92
CA GLU A 63 4.24 -9.98 0.09
C GLU A 63 4.34 -11.46 0.45
N THR A 64 3.22 -12.09 0.79
CA THR A 64 3.17 -13.49 1.22
C THR A 64 3.42 -14.45 0.07
N GLU A 65 2.71 -14.30 -1.04
CA GLU A 65 2.70 -15.29 -2.11
C GLU A 65 3.84 -15.15 -3.10
N TYR A 66 4.52 -14.00 -3.15
CA TYR A 66 5.61 -13.77 -4.09
C TYR A 66 6.90 -13.32 -3.43
N VAL A 67 6.90 -12.21 -2.68
CA VAL A 67 8.13 -11.62 -2.12
C VAL A 67 8.79 -12.58 -1.14
N LYS A 68 8.07 -13.00 -0.10
CA LYS A 68 8.55 -13.95 0.92
C LYS A 68 8.89 -15.31 0.31
N LYS A 69 8.04 -15.86 -0.57
CA LYS A 69 8.30 -17.15 -1.24
C LYS A 69 9.59 -17.17 -2.06
N ASN A 70 9.98 -16.02 -2.62
CA ASN A 70 11.19 -15.90 -3.43
C ASN A 70 12.41 -15.38 -2.65
N GLY A 71 12.31 -15.21 -1.33
CA GLY A 71 13.40 -14.69 -0.50
C GLY A 71 13.85 -13.27 -0.89
N LEU A 72 12.91 -12.44 -1.34
CA LEU A 72 13.18 -11.07 -1.75
C LEU A 72 13.10 -10.10 -0.56
N PRO A 73 13.74 -8.91 -0.65
CA PRO A 73 13.52 -7.84 0.32
C PRO A 73 12.04 -7.45 0.40
N PRO A 74 11.55 -7.01 1.58
CA PRO A 74 10.14 -6.68 1.77
C PRO A 74 9.59 -5.69 0.75
N LEU A 75 8.32 -5.86 0.39
CA LEU A 75 7.62 -4.95 -0.51
C LEU A 75 7.62 -3.53 0.04
N GLN A 76 7.72 -2.55 -0.85
CA GLN A 76 7.55 -1.14 -0.54
C GLN A 76 6.27 -0.63 -1.19
N THR A 77 5.61 0.34 -0.57
CA THR A 77 4.39 0.95 -1.11
C THR A 77 4.31 2.42 -0.73
N VAL A 78 3.62 3.21 -1.54
CA VAL A 78 3.01 4.47 -1.10
C VAL A 78 1.50 4.28 -1.06
N PRO A 79 0.82 4.65 0.03
CA PRO A 79 -0.63 4.54 0.14
C PRO A 79 -1.32 5.73 -0.55
N THR A 80 -2.63 5.67 -0.75
CA THR A 80 -3.38 6.78 -1.34
C THR A 80 -3.34 8.04 -0.45
N ASN A 81 -3.47 7.88 0.87
CA ASN A 81 -3.31 8.99 1.82
C ASN A 81 -1.86 9.12 2.30
N PHE A 82 -0.91 9.38 1.41
CA PHE A 82 0.53 9.32 1.69
C PHE A 82 1.13 10.48 2.52
N SER A 83 0.37 11.51 2.85
CA SER A 83 0.87 12.71 3.54
C SER A 83 0.08 13.04 4.82
N GLY A 84 0.63 13.90 5.66
CA GLY A 84 0.10 14.25 6.97
C GLY A 84 0.43 13.18 8.01
N SER A 85 0.93 13.58 9.19
CA SER A 85 1.24 12.61 10.25
C SER A 85 0.01 12.17 11.06
N GLY A 86 -1.12 12.87 10.92
CA GLY A 86 -2.34 12.56 11.63
C GLY A 86 -3.04 11.29 11.11
N GLU A 87 -3.70 10.61 12.03
CA GLU A 87 -4.61 9.50 11.74
C GLU A 87 -5.82 9.98 10.95
N ASP A 88 -6.25 9.14 10.01
CA ASP A 88 -7.55 9.20 9.36
C ASP A 88 -8.10 7.77 9.24
N PRO A 89 -9.41 7.58 8.97
CA PRO A 89 -10.00 6.25 8.91
C PRO A 89 -9.32 5.30 7.91
N TYR A 90 -8.82 5.82 6.79
CA TYR A 90 -8.10 5.03 5.79
C TYR A 90 -6.72 4.61 6.32
N LYS A 91 -5.92 5.53 6.88
CA LYS A 91 -4.58 5.22 7.40
C LYS A 91 -4.64 4.23 8.55
N ALA A 92 -5.56 4.45 9.50
CA ALA A 92 -5.77 3.56 10.63
C ALA A 92 -6.10 2.13 10.18
N GLN A 93 -7.01 2.00 9.19
CA GLN A 93 -7.38 0.71 8.64
C GLN A 93 -6.23 0.08 7.85
N PHE A 94 -5.56 0.84 6.99
CA PHE A 94 -4.46 0.38 6.16
C PHE A 94 -3.33 -0.15 7.05
N GLY A 95 -2.93 0.63 8.04
CA GLY A 95 -1.93 0.27 9.02
C GLY A 95 -2.24 -0.96 9.88
N THR A 96 -3.51 -1.10 10.26
CA THR A 96 -4.01 -2.29 10.99
C THR A 96 -3.97 -3.56 10.13
N ARG A 97 -4.29 -3.44 8.84
CA ARG A 97 -4.45 -4.57 7.92
C ARG A 97 -3.15 -4.99 7.24
N LEU A 98 -2.25 -4.05 6.98
CA LEU A 98 -1.03 -4.28 6.20
C LEU A 98 -0.05 -5.17 6.97
N ASP A 99 0.56 -6.12 6.26
CA ASP A 99 1.66 -6.93 6.77
C ASP A 99 2.79 -6.00 7.24
N LYS A 100 3.23 -6.20 8.49
CA LYS A 100 4.19 -5.31 9.17
C LYS A 100 5.60 -5.37 8.57
N ASP A 101 5.89 -6.33 7.70
CA ASP A 101 7.14 -6.36 6.93
C ASP A 101 7.12 -5.34 5.77
N ILE A 102 5.94 -4.97 5.26
CA ILE A 102 5.79 -4.05 4.13
C ILE A 102 6.17 -2.63 4.56
N ARG A 103 7.05 -1.99 3.78
CA ARG A 103 7.52 -0.62 4.05
C ARG A 103 6.61 0.41 3.41
N VAL A 104 6.12 1.34 4.22
CA VAL A 104 5.20 2.40 3.78
C VAL A 104 5.96 3.71 3.60
N GLN A 105 5.87 4.29 2.41
CA GLN A 105 6.35 5.63 2.13
C GLN A 105 5.36 6.68 2.66
N TRP A 106 5.92 7.74 3.23
CA TRP A 106 5.19 8.90 3.73
C TRP A 106 5.95 10.18 3.35
N THR A 107 5.26 11.18 2.81
CA THR A 107 5.91 12.39 2.25
C THR A 107 6.14 13.51 3.27
N GLY A 108 5.77 13.30 4.53
CA GLY A 108 5.78 14.34 5.55
C GLY A 108 4.39 14.92 5.79
N GLU A 109 4.32 16.11 6.39
CA GLU A 109 3.06 16.77 6.75
C GLU A 109 2.21 17.24 5.55
N GLY A 110 2.77 17.27 4.35
CA GLY A 110 2.03 17.52 3.12
C GLY A 110 2.63 16.79 1.93
N VAL A 111 2.07 17.03 0.75
CA VAL A 111 2.66 16.57 -0.53
C VAL A 111 4.06 17.14 -0.68
N PHE A 112 4.21 18.44 -0.39
CA PHE A 112 5.48 19.11 -0.21
C PHE A 112 5.60 19.55 1.24
N SER A 113 6.50 18.92 1.97
CA SER A 113 6.69 19.17 3.40
C SER A 113 7.84 20.17 3.60
N PRO A 114 7.57 21.41 4.07
CA PRO A 114 8.64 22.38 4.34
C PRO A 114 9.51 21.96 5.55
N SER A 115 8.98 21.13 6.43
CA SER A 115 9.68 20.54 7.57
C SER A 115 9.07 19.18 7.90
N ILE A 116 9.89 18.28 8.43
CA ILE A 116 9.50 17.00 9.02
C ILE A 116 10.20 16.94 10.38
N THR A 117 9.42 16.86 11.47
CA THR A 117 9.95 16.77 12.84
C THR A 117 9.94 15.33 13.34
N GLU A 118 10.69 15.05 14.41
CA GLU A 118 10.62 13.75 15.11
C GLU A 118 9.20 13.42 15.57
N SER A 119 8.46 14.41 16.09
CA SER A 119 7.05 14.23 16.48
C SER A 119 6.16 13.88 15.29
N SER A 120 6.43 14.44 14.11
CA SER A 120 5.73 14.12 12.87
C SER A 120 5.96 12.66 12.48
N VAL A 121 7.23 12.20 12.53
CA VAL A 121 7.61 10.80 12.23
C VAL A 121 6.98 9.83 13.23
N ALA A 122 7.09 10.12 14.53
CA ALA A 122 6.53 9.28 15.58
C ALA A 122 5.01 9.13 15.46
N ARG A 123 4.31 10.22 15.11
CA ARG A 123 2.86 10.20 14.89
C ARG A 123 2.46 9.48 13.60
N ALA A 124 3.22 9.67 12.52
CA ALA A 124 3.00 8.94 11.28
C ALA A 124 3.16 7.42 11.48
N ALA A 125 4.18 6.99 12.22
CA ALA A 125 4.43 5.58 12.56
C ALA A 125 3.36 4.95 13.49
N GLN A 126 2.48 5.74 14.08
CA GLN A 126 1.32 5.27 14.87
C GLN A 126 0.02 5.33 14.08
N SER A 127 -0.05 6.20 13.07
CA SER A 127 -1.23 6.39 12.24
C SER A 127 -1.39 5.30 11.18
N TYR A 128 -0.32 4.55 10.94
CA TYR A 128 -0.25 3.27 10.22
C TYR A 128 0.24 2.18 11.19
#